data_AF-A0A1H6TQT3-F1
#
_entry.id   AF-A0A1H6TQT3-F1
#
_cell.length_a   1.000
_cell.length_b   1.000
_cell.length_c   1.000
_cell.angle_alpha   90.00
_cell.angle_beta   90.00
_cell.angle_gamma   90.00
#
_symmetry.space_group_name_H-M   'P 1'
#
loop_
_entity.id
_entity.type
_entity.pdbx_description
1 polymer ?
#
loop_
_entity_poly.entity_id
_entity_poly.type
_entity_poly.pdbx_seq_one_letter_code
_entity_poly.pdbx_strand_id
1 'polypeptide(L)' 'MIAVQLIDSTGRVLGNLRLPAGVRLADLEQLALAAGHRSLSEHLEQYLATEVRAQALEVGVTL' A
#
# COMPACT_ATOMS: atom_id res chain seq x y z
N MET A 1 -14.68 -8.85 8.81
CA MET A 1 -13.37 -8.29 9.22
C MET A 1 -12.38 -8.59 8.11
N ILE A 2 -11.43 -7.69 7.88
CA ILE A 2 -10.34 -7.89 6.92
C ILE A 2 -9.06 -8.07 7.73
N ALA A 3 -8.28 -9.11 7.41
CA ALA A 3 -6.94 -9.26 7.97
C ALA A 3 -5.95 -8.56 7.03
N VAL A 4 -5.17 -7.63 7.56
CA VAL A 4 -4.10 -6.95 6.82
C VAL A 4 -2.78 -7.26 7.49
N GLN A 5 -1.73 -7.43 6.67
CA GLN A 5 -0.37 -7.59 7.16
C GLN A 5 0.26 -6.20 7.31
N LEU A 6 0.87 -5.95 8.47
CA LEU A 6 1.67 -4.76 8.70
C LEU A 6 3.08 -5.06 8.22
N ILE A 7 3.56 -4.25 7.27
CA ILE A 7 4.89 -4.38 6.69
C ILE A 7 5.57 -3.02 6.88
N ASP A 8 6.80 -3.02 7.37
CA ASP A 8 7.59 -1.78 7.45
C ASP A 8 8.10 -1.34 6.08
N SER A 9 8.69 -0.14 6.02
CA SER A 9 9.25 0.41 4.78
C SER A 9 10.46 -0.37 4.24
N THR A 10 11.00 -1.31 5.02
CA THR A 10 12.08 -2.22 4.59
C THR A 10 11.56 -3.57 4.10
N GLY A 11 10.24 -3.77 4.08
CA GLY A 11 9.60 -5.02 3.66
C GLY A 11 9.50 -6.07 4.77
N ARG A 12 9.81 -5.73 6.02
CA ARG A 12 9.70 -6.69 7.14
C ARG A 12 8.26 -6.75 7.65
N VAL A 13 7.78 -7.96 7.87
CA VAL A 13 6.47 -8.20 8.48
C VAL A 13 6.53 -7.87 9.97
N LEU A 14 5.74 -6.89 10.40
CA LEU A 14 5.61 -6.46 11.79
C LEU A 14 4.48 -7.21 12.52
N GLY A 15 3.50 -7.75 11.80
CA GLY A 15 2.40 -8.51 12.37
C GLY A 15 1.13 -8.45 11.54
N ASN A 16 0.02 -8.93 12.10
CA ASN A 16 -1.29 -8.90 11.46
C ASN A 16 -2.23 -7.98 12.24
N LEU A 17 -2.91 -7.09 11.52
CA LEU A 17 -3.95 -6.22 12.06
C LEU A 17 -5.32 -6.69 11.54
N ARG A 18 -6.30 -6.80 12.43
CA ARG A 18 -7.68 -7.06 12.04
C ARG A 18 -8.43 -5.74 11.94
N LEU A 19 -8.80 -5.39 10.72
CA LEU A 19 -9.63 -4.23 10.44
C LEU A 19 -11.12 -4.62 10.44
N PRO A 20 -11.99 -3.81 11.06
CA PRO A 20 -13.43 -3.94 10.88
C PRO A 20 -13.81 -3.92 9.39
N ALA A 21 -14.83 -4.69 8.99
CA ALA A 21 -15.26 -4.74 7.59
C ALA A 21 -15.81 -3.39 7.07
N GLY A 22 -16.16 -2.47 7.97
CA GLY A 22 -16.64 -1.13 7.65
C GLY A 22 -15.54 -0.07 7.55
N VAL A 23 -14.25 -0.44 7.61
CA VAL A 23 -13.16 0.51 7.41
C VAL A 23 -13.18 0.98 5.96
N ARG A 24 -13.41 2.28 5.77
CA ARG A 24 -13.35 2.95 4.47
C ARG A 24 -11.94 3.45 4.23
N LEU A 25 -11.64 3.74 2.96
CA LEU A 25 -10.37 4.34 2.56
C LEU A 25 -10.08 5.65 3.33
N ALA A 26 -11.11 6.47 3.58
CA ALA A 26 -10.97 7.70 4.37
C ALA A 26 -10.49 7.44 5.81
N ASP A 27 -10.95 6.34 6.43
CA ASP A 27 -10.56 6.00 7.80
C ASP A 27 -9.10 5.53 7.85
N LEU A 28 -8.64 4.85 6.78
CA LEU A 28 -7.22 4.50 6.59
C LEU A 28 -6.36 5.74 6.33
N GLU A 29 -6.85 6.70 5.56
CA GLU A 29 -6.12 7.94 5.26
C GLU A 29 -5.90 8.79 6.52
N GLN A 30 -6.92 8.87 7.39
CA GLN A 30 -6.77 9.49 8.71
C GLN A 30 -5.73 8.78 9.58
N LEU A 31 -5.69 7.45 9.54
CA LEU A 31 -4.68 6.67 10.28
C LEU A 31 -3.26 6.93 9.75
N ALA A 32 -3.09 6.96 8.42
CA ALA A 32 -1.80 7.26 7.79
C ALA A 32 -1.30 8.67 8.15
N LEU A 33 -2.19 9.67 8.08
CA LEU A 33 -1.89 11.03 8.50
C LEU A 33 -1.49 11.11 9.98
N ALA A 34 -2.23 10.43 10.86
CA ALA A 34 -1.90 10.37 12.30
C ALA A 34 -0.55 9.69 12.57
N ALA A 35 -0.15 8.74 11.73
CA ALA A 35 1.16 8.08 11.77
C ALA A 35 2.29 8.91 11.12
N GLY A 36 2.01 10.11 10.62
CA GLY A 36 3.00 10.97 9.96
C GLY A 36 3.36 10.54 8.53
N HIS A 37 2.58 9.65 7.92
CA HIS A 37 2.74 9.29 6.52
C HIS A 37 2.11 10.34 5.58
N ARG A 38 2.64 10.44 4.35
CA ARG A 38 2.00 11.19 3.26
C ARG A 38 0.62 10.59 2.92
N SER A 39 -0.20 11.36 2.20
CA SER A 39 -1.53 10.91 1.75
C SER A 39 -1.44 9.51 1.14
N LEU A 40 -2.34 8.63 1.56
CA LEU A 40 -2.42 7.27 1.02
C LEU A 40 -2.65 7.29 -0.49
N SER A 41 -3.37 8.28 -1.01
CA SER A 41 -3.60 8.45 -2.44
C SER A 41 -2.28 8.63 -3.19
N GLU A 42 -1.40 9.52 -2.71
CA GLU A 42 -0.07 9.74 -3.29
C GLU A 42 0.79 8.47 -3.21
N HIS A 43 0.70 7.73 -2.10
CA HIS A 43 1.43 6.47 -1.92
C HIS A 43 0.94 5.38 -2.89
N LEU A 44 -0.37 5.26 -3.10
CA LEU A 44 -0.97 4.30 -4.03
C LEU A 44 -0.65 4.64 -5.50
N GLU A 45 -0.65 5.92 -5.86
CA GLU A 45 -0.26 6.37 -7.19
C GLU A 45 1.21 6.02 -7.49
N GLN A 46 2.11 6.23 -6.53
CA GLN A 46 3.53 5.86 -6.65
C GLN A 46 3.72 4.34 -6.73
N TYR A 47 2.98 3.58 -5.93
CA TYR A 47 3.00 2.12 -5.97
C TYR A 47 2.53 1.62 -7.34
N LEU A 48 1.40 2.12 -7.84
CA LEU A 48 0.87 1.76 -9.15
C LEU A 48 1.84 2.13 -10.28
N ALA A 49 2.45 3.33 -10.24
CA ALA A 49 3.44 3.74 -11.22
C ALA A 49 4.68 2.82 -11.21
N THR A 50 5.08 2.32 -10.04
CA THR A 50 6.20 1.38 -9.88
C THR A 50 5.85 0.01 -10.44
N GLU A 51 4.68 -0.54 -10.11
CA GLU A 51 4.18 -1.82 -10.63
C GLU A 51 4.01 -1.78 -12.15
N VAL A 52 3.39 -0.72 -12.69
CA VAL A 52 3.23 -0.52 -14.14
C VAL A 52 4.59 -0.46 -14.83
N ARG A 53 5.57 0.20 -14.23
CA ARG A 53 6.94 0.26 -14.78
C ARG A 53 7.63 -1.10 -14.73
N ALA A 54 7.47 -1.86 -13.64
CA ALA A 54 8.01 -3.22 -13.53
C ALA A 54 7.39 -4.13 -14.61
N GLN A 55 6.07 -4.08 -14.78
CA GLN A 55 5.35 -4.83 -15.81
C GLN A 55 5.78 -4.43 -17.22
N ALA A 56 5.98 -3.13 -17.49
CA ALA A 56 6.43 -2.63 -18.79
C ALA A 56 7.86 -3.10 -19.12
N LEU A 57 8.74 -3.25 -18.11
CA LEU A 57 10.07 -3.82 -18.27
C LEU A 57 10.02 -5.32 -18.57
N GLU A 58 9.13 -6.08 -17.92
CA GLU A 58 8.93 -7.50 -18.21
C GLU A 58 8.42 -7.73 -19.63
N VAL A 59 7.47 -6.90 -20.10
CA VAL A 59 6.95 -6.99 -21.48
C VAL A 59 7.99 -6.53 -22.50
N GLY A 60 8.82 -5.52 -22.18
CA GLY A 60 9.87 -4.99 -23.06
C GLY A 60 11.11 -5.88 -23.24
N VAL A 61 11.30 -6.91 -22.41
CA VAL A 61 12.37 -7.91 -22.53
C VAL A 61 11.99 -9.06 -23.48
N THR A 62 10.75 -9.07 -23.99
CA THR A 62 10.22 -10.10 -24.89
C THR A 62 10.17 -9.62 -26.35
N LEU A 63 11.28 -9.07 -26.88
CA LEU A 63 11.46 -8.78 -28.31
C LEU A 63 12.84 -9.25 -28.80
#